data_AF-A0A1D2NFN8-F1
#
_entry.id   AF-A0A1D2NFN8-F1
#
_cell.length_a   1.000
_cell.length_b   1.000
_cell.length_c   1.000
_cell.angle_alpha   90.00
_cell.angle_beta   90.00
_cell.angle_gamma   90.00
#
_symmetry.space_group_name_H-M   'P 1'
#
loop_
_entity.id
_entity.type
_entity.pdbx_description
1 polymer ?
#
loop_
_entity_poly.entity_id
_entity_poly.type
_entity_poly.pdbx_seq_one_letter_code
_entity_poly.pdbx_strand_id
1 'polypeptide(L)'
;MCIPGKLWTAPEILRVENPPPEGTQKGDVYSFAIIVHEIAARQGSFYTLEEYRPEEIVTQLKEGKYTRPTLEIDECNDELIDLMEKCWAEDPLERPDFGQIKQIIRRLNK
;
A
#
# COMPACT_ATOMS: atom_id res chain seq x y z
N MET A 1 2.67 17.18 14.53
CA MET A 1 2.35 16.16 15.55
C MET A 1 2.66 14.83 14.91
N CYS A 2 3.60 14.08 15.47
CA CYS A 2 4.27 12.96 14.81
C CYS A 2 3.30 12.00 14.10
N ILE A 3 3.64 11.61 12.87
CA ILE A 3 2.93 10.58 12.11
C ILE A 3 3.83 9.33 12.00
N PRO A 4 4.23 8.64 13.09
CA PRO A 4 4.79 7.30 12.92
C PRO A 4 3.64 6.38 12.51
N GLY A 5 3.71 5.79 11.31
CA GLY A 5 2.86 4.66 10.90
C GLY A 5 1.61 4.97 10.06
N LYS A 6 1.09 6.20 9.99
CA LYS A 6 -0.18 6.45 9.25
C LYS A 6 -0.07 6.30 7.74
N LEU A 7 1.13 6.43 7.18
CA LEU A 7 1.32 6.34 5.74
C LEU A 7 1.26 4.89 5.22
N TRP A 8 1.50 3.91 6.09
CA TRP A 8 1.26 2.48 5.80
C TRP A 8 -0.15 2.04 6.18
N THR A 9 -0.91 2.89 6.88
CA THR A 9 -2.26 2.54 7.34
C THR A 9 -3.26 2.61 6.18
N ALA A 10 -4.11 1.60 6.10
CA ALA A 10 -5.15 1.52 5.07
C ALA A 10 -6.19 2.65 5.21
N PRO A 11 -6.75 3.15 4.08
CA PRO A 11 -7.63 4.32 4.07
C PRO A 11 -8.88 4.12 4.93
N GLU A 12 -9.46 2.92 4.93
CA GLU A 12 -10.62 2.59 5.75
C GLU A 12 -10.32 2.67 7.25
N ILE A 13 -9.11 2.30 7.68
CA ILE A 13 -8.68 2.38 9.07
C ILE A 13 -8.43 3.85 9.46
N LEU A 14 -7.88 4.65 8.54
CA LEU A 14 -7.65 6.08 8.72
C LEU A 14 -8.95 6.90 8.87
N ARG A 15 -10.07 6.40 8.36
CA ARG A 15 -11.39 7.04 8.40
C ARG A 15 -12.16 6.75 9.70
N VAL A 16 -11.80 5.70 10.43
CA VAL A 16 -12.46 5.33 11.69
C VAL A 16 -11.88 6.16 12.83
N GLU A 17 -12.74 6.72 13.69
CA GLU A 17 -12.32 7.50 14.87
C GLU A 17 -11.61 6.63 15.92
N ASN A 18 -12.14 5.42 16.15
CA ASN A 18 -11.60 4.44 17.10
C ASN A 18 -11.34 3.11 16.38
N PRO A 19 -10.25 3.00 15.59
CA PRO A 19 -9.92 1.76 14.89
C PRO A 19 -9.52 0.66 15.88
N PRO A 20 -9.66 -0.63 15.51
CA PRO A 20 -9.11 -1.73 16.30
C PRO A 20 -7.61 -1.54 16.51
N PRO A 21 -7.08 -1.71 17.74
CA PRO A 21 -5.65 -1.52 18.01
C PRO A 21 -4.78 -2.53 17.24
N GLU A 22 -5.32 -3.70 16.91
CA GLU A 22 -4.69 -4.73 16.08
C GLU A 22 -4.83 -4.50 14.57
N GLY A 23 -5.57 -3.47 14.13
CA GLY A 23 -5.87 -3.25 12.72
C GLY A 23 -6.81 -4.31 12.14
N THR A 24 -6.63 -4.64 10.85
CA THR A 24 -7.42 -5.68 10.18
C THR A 24 -6.52 -6.47 9.23
N GLN A 25 -6.88 -7.72 8.94
CA GLN A 25 -6.15 -8.54 7.97
C GLN A 25 -6.03 -7.87 6.60
N LYS A 26 -7.08 -7.14 6.17
CA LYS A 26 -7.04 -6.38 4.90
C LYS A 26 -6.20 -5.11 5.00
N GLY A 27 -6.07 -4.54 6.19
CA GLY A 27 -5.12 -3.47 6.48
C GLY A 27 -3.66 -3.93 6.42
N ASP A 28 -3.38 -5.17 6.85
CA ASP A 28 -2.05 -5.76 6.71
C ASP A 28 -1.69 -6.00 5.24
N VAL A 29 -2.64 -6.46 4.43
CA VAL A 29 -2.46 -6.62 2.97
C VAL A 29 -2.15 -5.28 2.30
N TYR A 30 -2.83 -4.22 2.71
CA TYR A 30 -2.55 -2.87 2.22
C TYR A 30 -1.13 -2.43 2.62
N SER A 31 -0.76 -2.61 3.89
CA SER A 31 0.57 -2.24 4.40
C SER A 31 1.68 -3.01 3.67
N PHE A 32 1.43 -4.27 3.33
CA PHE A 32 2.32 -5.10 2.53
C PHE A 32 2.59 -4.49 1.15
N ALA A 33 1.58 -3.97 0.46
CA ALA A 33 1.75 -3.32 -0.84
C ALA A 33 2.69 -2.10 -0.77
N ILE A 34 2.58 -1.29 0.29
CA ILE A 34 3.46 -0.14 0.52
C ILE A 34 4.91 -0.59 0.72
N ILE A 35 5.13 -1.66 1.48
CA ILE A 35 6.46 -2.25 1.68
C ILE A 35 7.02 -2.81 0.36
N VAL A 36 6.21 -3.50 -0.45
CA VAL A 36 6.63 -4.00 -1.76
C VAL A 36 7.03 -2.84 -2.67
N HIS A 37 6.24 -1.78 -2.70
CA HIS A 37 6.56 -0.57 -3.46
C HIS A 37 7.91 0.05 -3.02
N GLU A 38 8.16 0.15 -1.72
CA GLU A 38 9.44 0.62 -1.16
C GLU A 38 10.63 -0.23 -1.59
N ILE A 39 10.50 -1.55 -1.51
CA ILE A 39 11.54 -2.48 -1.92
C ILE A 39 11.79 -2.37 -3.43
N ALA A 40 10.72 -2.31 -4.23
CA ALA A 40 10.78 -2.28 -5.68
C ALA A 40 11.39 -0.96 -6.19
N ALA A 41 11.02 0.17 -5.59
CA ALA A 41 11.60 1.47 -5.92
C ALA A 41 13.08 1.57 -5.52
N ARG A 42 13.60 0.68 -4.65
CA ARG A 42 14.95 0.76 -4.02
C ARG A 42 15.26 2.12 -3.39
N GLN A 43 14.22 2.89 -3.10
CA GLN A 43 14.27 4.20 -2.49
C GLN A 43 13.42 4.14 -1.22
N GLY A 44 13.70 5.01 -0.25
CA GLY A 44 12.92 5.05 1.00
C GLY A 44 11.43 5.22 0.75
N SER A 45 10.61 4.83 1.74
CA SER A 45 9.17 5.12 1.78
C SER A 45 8.92 6.53 1.29
N PHE A 46 8.10 6.68 0.24
CA PHE A 46 7.66 7.98 -0.29
C PHE A 46 8.67 8.72 -1.20
N TYR A 47 9.59 8.04 -1.89
CA TYR A 47 10.44 8.71 -2.90
C TYR A 47 9.65 9.40 -4.02
N THR A 48 8.53 8.81 -4.43
CA THR A 48 7.59 9.37 -5.41
C THR A 48 6.64 10.42 -4.83
N LEU A 49 6.91 10.87 -3.60
CA LEU A 49 6.05 11.73 -2.79
C LEU A 49 6.79 12.97 -2.28
N GLU A 50 7.96 13.26 -2.84
CA GLU A 50 8.75 14.47 -2.55
C GLU A 50 7.94 15.78 -2.70
N GLU A 51 6.84 15.75 -3.48
CA GLU A 51 5.95 16.90 -3.68
C GLU A 51 4.91 17.12 -2.56
N TYR A 52 4.62 16.11 -1.74
CA TYR A 52 3.55 16.18 -0.73
C TYR A 52 4.06 15.96 0.69
N ARG A 53 3.53 16.74 1.62
CA ARG A 53 3.76 16.51 3.05
C ARG A 53 3.00 15.26 3.51
N PRO A 54 3.55 14.49 4.48
CA PRO A 54 2.87 13.33 5.08
C PRO A 54 1.40 13.57 5.47
N GLU A 55 1.09 14.74 6.01
CA GLU A 55 -0.27 15.15 6.38
C GLU A 55 -1.21 15.25 5.17
N GLU A 56 -0.72 15.76 4.05
CA GLU A 56 -1.49 15.93 2.81
C GLU A 56 -1.80 14.57 2.20
N ILE A 57 -0.82 13.66 2.22
CA ILE A 57 -0.99 12.27 1.77
C ILE A 57 -2.06 11.56 2.58
N VAL A 58 -1.99 11.64 3.92
CA VAL A 58 -2.99 11.03 4.82
C VAL A 58 -4.38 11.63 4.56
N THR A 59 -4.47 12.94 4.30
CA THR A 59 -5.73 13.61 4.00
C THR A 59 -6.31 13.11 2.67
N GLN A 60 -5.51 13.05 1.61
CA GLN A 60 -5.95 12.56 0.30
C GLN A 60 -6.35 11.07 0.35
N LEU A 61 -5.67 10.25 1.15
CA LEU A 61 -6.05 8.86 1.38
C LEU A 61 -7.40 8.73 2.07
N LYS A 62 -7.64 9.54 3.10
CA LYS A 62 -8.96 9.60 3.75
C LYS A 62 -10.05 10.02 2.78
N GLU A 63 -9.75 10.89 1.83
CA GLU A 63 -10.69 11.35 0.82
C GLU A 63 -10.83 10.41 -0.40
N GLY A 64 -10.01 9.36 -0.51
CA GLY A 64 -10.01 8.45 -1.67
C GLY A 64 -9.52 9.11 -2.97
N LYS A 65 -8.82 10.25 -2.85
CA LYS A 65 -8.32 11.03 -4.00
C LYS A 65 -6.86 10.76 -4.32
N TYR A 66 -6.17 10.10 -3.40
CA TYR A 66 -4.75 9.86 -3.54
C TYR A 66 -4.51 8.83 -4.67
N THR A 67 -3.87 9.26 -5.75
CA THR A 67 -3.42 8.37 -6.82
C THR A 67 -1.99 7.94 -6.50
N ARG A 68 -1.78 6.63 -6.35
CA ARG A 68 -0.44 6.11 -6.09
C ARG A 68 0.40 6.21 -7.37
N PRO A 69 1.67 6.62 -7.24
CA PRO A 69 2.55 6.76 -8.38
C PRO A 69 2.73 5.39 -9.02
N THR A 70 2.54 5.34 -10.33
CA THR A 70 2.84 4.16 -11.11
C THR A 70 4.32 3.91 -11.02
N LEU A 71 4.69 2.70 -10.62
CA LEU A 71 6.06 2.26 -10.64
C LEU A 71 6.50 2.18 -12.10
N GLU A 72 7.19 3.20 -12.62
CA GLU A 72 8.01 3.09 -13.85
C GLU A 72 9.25 2.27 -13.53
N ILE A 73 9.07 1.02 -13.11
CA ILE A 73 10.17 0.11 -12.84
C ILE A 73 10.33 -0.74 -14.08
N ASP A 74 11.16 -0.28 -15.02
CA ASP A 74 11.65 -1.05 -16.18
C ASP A 74 12.28 -2.41 -15.78
N GLU A 75 12.53 -2.65 -14.49
CA GLU A 75 13.13 -3.87 -13.93
C GLU A 75 12.15 -4.76 -13.11
N CYS A 76 10.86 -4.40 -12.96
CA CYS A 76 9.90 -5.20 -12.18
C CYS A 76 9.01 -6.04 -13.09
N ASN A 77 8.63 -7.22 -12.59
CA ASN A 77 7.68 -8.09 -13.29
C ASN A 77 6.28 -7.46 -13.24
N ASP A 78 5.61 -7.34 -14.39
CA ASP A 78 4.23 -6.83 -14.50
C ASP A 78 3.26 -7.54 -13.54
N GLU A 79 3.41 -8.86 -13.33
CA GLU A 79 2.56 -9.61 -12.41
C GLU A 79 2.82 -9.25 -10.93
N LEU A 80 4.02 -8.74 -10.59
CA LEU A 80 4.30 -8.17 -9.26
C LEU A 80 3.67 -6.79 -9.09
N ILE A 81 3.71 -5.94 -10.13
CA ILE A 81 3.06 -4.62 -10.13
C ILE A 81 1.55 -4.80 -9.96
N ASP A 82 0.92 -5.67 -10.76
CA ASP A 82 -0.50 -6.02 -10.66
C ASP A 82 -0.89 -6.54 -9.26
N LEU A 83 -0.04 -7.39 -8.67
CA LEU A 83 -0.26 -7.91 -7.32
C LEU A 83 -0.23 -6.79 -6.30
N MET A 84 0.79 -5.93 -6.37
CA MET A 84 0.94 -4.80 -5.46
C MET A 84 -0.25 -3.85 -5.59
N GLU A 85 -0.70 -3.56 -6.81
CA GLU A 85 -1.85 -2.69 -7.07
C GLU A 85 -3.15 -3.25 -6.50
N LYS A 86 -3.37 -4.56 -6.61
CA LYS A 86 -4.51 -5.23 -5.97
C LYS A 86 -4.42 -5.17 -4.44
N CYS A 87 -3.21 -5.27 -3.88
CA CYS A 87 -3.02 -5.27 -2.42
C CYS A 87 -3.33 -3.91 -1.78
N TRP A 88 -3.12 -2.78 -2.45
CA TRP A 88 -3.47 -1.45 -1.93
C TRP A 88 -4.82 -0.91 -2.42
N ALA A 89 -5.70 -1.77 -2.96
CA ALA A 89 -7.00 -1.35 -3.47
C ALA A 89 -7.80 -0.54 -2.43
N GLU A 90 -8.54 0.46 -2.91
CA GLU A 90 -9.38 1.33 -2.08
C GLU A 90 -10.43 0.52 -1.30
N ASP A 91 -11.10 -0.41 -1.98
CA ASP A 91 -12.01 -1.37 -1.33
C ASP A 91 -11.22 -2.54 -0.70
N PRO A 92 -11.30 -2.75 0.63
CA PRO A 92 -10.68 -3.89 1.31
C PRO A 92 -11.10 -5.26 0.77
N LEU A 93 -12.29 -5.38 0.17
CA LEU A 93 -12.81 -6.62 -0.39
C LEU A 93 -12.12 -7.01 -1.71
N GLU A 94 -11.61 -6.04 -2.46
CA GLU A 94 -10.88 -6.28 -3.70
C GLU A 94 -9.44 -6.74 -3.45
N ARG A 95 -8.92 -6.51 -2.24
CA ARG A 95 -7.57 -6.93 -1.86
C ARG A 95 -7.50 -8.46 -1.76
N PRO A 96 -6.45 -9.11 -2.29
CA PRO A 96 -6.26 -10.55 -2.13
C PRO A 96 -6.00 -10.92 -0.66
N ASP A 97 -6.19 -12.18 -0.29
CA ASP A 97 -5.69 -12.70 0.98
C ASP A 97 -4.21 -13.16 0.88
N PHE A 98 -3.56 -13.34 2.03
CA PHE A 98 -2.15 -13.78 2.06
C PHE A 98 -1.91 -15.16 1.43
N GLY A 99 -2.93 -16.02 1.37
CA GLY A 99 -2.87 -17.30 0.65
C GLY A 99 -2.71 -17.08 -0.84
N GLN A 100 -3.54 -16.20 -1.43
CA GLN A 100 -3.47 -15.79 -2.83
C GLN A 100 -2.15 -15.07 -3.15
N ILE A 101 -1.75 -14.11 -2.29
CA ILE A 101 -0.47 -13.38 -2.42
C ILE A 101 0.70 -14.37 -2.48
N LYS A 102 0.75 -15.33 -1.55
CA LYS A 102 1.81 -16.35 -1.50
C LYS A 102 1.85 -17.24 -2.75
N GLN A 103 0.70 -17.57 -3.32
CA GLN A 103 0.64 -18.33 -4.57
C GLN A 103 1.19 -17.55 -5.76
N ILE A 104 0.90 -16.25 -5.85
CA ILE A 104 1.42 -15.38 -6.91
C ILE A 104 2.94 -15.21 -6.77
N ILE A 105 3.44 -14.86 -5.57
CA ILE A 105 4.88 -14.69 -5.31
C ILE A 105 5.67 -15.97 -5.63
N ARG A 106 5.11 -17.16 -5.35
CA ARG A 106 5.74 -18.43 -5.71
C ARG A 106 5.83 -18.67 -7.21
N ARG A 107 4.91 -18.12 -8.00
CA ARG A 107 4.96 -18.19 -9.47
C ARG A 107 6.00 -17.24 -10.03
N LEU A 108 6.14 -16.06 -9.44
CA LEU A 108 7.16 -15.06 -9.81
C LEU A 108 8.60 -15.52 -9.55
N ASN A 109 8.83 -16.37 -8.54
CA ASN A 109 10.15 -16.88 -8.17
C ASN A 109 10.55 -18.19 -8.88
N LYS A 110 9.88 -18.56 -9.97
CA LYS A 110 10.22 -19.71 -10.81
C LYS A 110 10.87 -19.26 -12.10
#